data_AF-Q75EF8-F1
#
_entry.id   AF-Q75EF8-F1
#
_cell.length_a   1.000
_cell.length_b   1.000
_cell.length_c   1.000
_cell.angle_alpha   90.00
_cell.angle_beta   90.00
_cell.angle_gamma   90.00
#
_symmetry.space_group_name_H-M   'P 1'
#
loop_
_entity.id
_entity.type
_entity.pdbx_description
1 polymer ?
#
loop_
_entity_poly.entity_id
_entity_poly.type
_entity_poly.pdbx_seq_one_letter_code
_entity_poly.pdbx_strand_id
1 'polypeptide(L)'
;MGFVEEINLKTYDPDVYFTSIHARTSSARNRIPKSLSTGSETNRPNRRVNYSLADLENRIYNQRGSSQGADDTDKADSYSAERYTQAELLKSNKRFMELDTENFGDARDVPYLMSALTGINKDRIDQAATGISGGAVPTQSSSNRARNKFELPKNMQMMYRCTRPPIPKRKNTNRIVALKKTLSSRRPLSSYLDALDHVNRSIIYNNVYNKKFTKVLPVVTVCSICGGYRSLSSCVKCMDKICSLKCYTLHNETRCSS
;
A
#
# COMPACT_ATOMS: atom_id res chain seq x y z
N MET A 1 11.62 -45.07 14.53
CA MET A 1 10.62 -44.41 15.40
C MET A 1 10.83 -44.92 16.81
N GLY A 2 10.93 -44.04 17.80
CA GLY A 2 10.99 -44.47 19.20
C GLY A 2 9.61 -44.96 19.62
N PHE A 3 9.54 -46.11 20.31
CA PHE A 3 8.29 -46.69 20.79
C PHE A 3 7.79 -46.04 22.10
N VAL A 4 8.63 -45.23 22.76
CA VAL A 4 8.36 -44.53 24.01
C VAL A 4 9.00 -43.15 23.94
N GLU A 5 8.26 -42.10 24.28
CA GLU A 5 8.73 -40.71 24.36
C GLU A 5 8.49 -40.18 25.78
N GLU A 6 9.51 -39.55 26.37
CA GLU A 6 9.41 -38.96 27.70
C GLU A 6 8.75 -37.58 27.61
N ILE A 7 7.59 -37.44 28.25
CA ILE A 7 6.72 -36.28 28.12
C ILE A 7 6.43 -35.68 29.50
N ASN A 8 6.56 -34.36 29.63
CA ASN A 8 6.25 -33.64 30.86
C ASN A 8 4.84 -33.03 30.82
N LEU A 9 3.92 -33.52 31.66
CA LEU A 9 2.51 -33.09 31.68
C LEU A 9 2.28 -31.58 31.90
N LYS A 10 3.24 -30.83 32.47
CA LYS A 10 3.07 -29.39 32.73
C LYS A 10 3.49 -28.49 31.57
N THR A 11 4.40 -28.96 30.73
CA THR A 11 5.00 -28.16 29.65
C THR A 11 4.70 -28.70 28.26
N TYR A 12 4.33 -29.97 28.18
CA TYR A 12 3.94 -30.59 26.93
C TYR A 12 2.45 -30.42 26.69
N ASP A 13 2.15 -29.97 25.48
CA ASP A 13 0.82 -29.93 24.93
C ASP A 13 0.86 -30.77 23.64
N PRO A 14 0.03 -31.82 23.49
CA PRO A 14 0.02 -32.66 22.29
C PRO A 14 -0.24 -31.88 21.00
N ASP A 15 -0.91 -30.71 21.11
CA ASP A 15 -1.29 -29.91 19.95
C ASP A 15 -0.22 -28.87 19.56
N VAL A 16 0.82 -28.68 20.39
CA VAL A 16 1.86 -27.64 20.17
C VAL A 16 3.26 -28.26 20.17
N TYR A 17 3.79 -28.48 18.96
CA TYR A 17 5.18 -28.90 18.78
C TYR A 17 6.10 -27.70 18.56
N PHE A 18 7.06 -27.49 19.45
CA PHE A 18 8.07 -26.44 19.33
C PHE A 18 9.47 -27.01 19.54
N THR A 19 10.33 -26.85 18.54
CA THR A 19 11.74 -27.20 18.63
C THR A 19 12.61 -25.99 18.32
N SER A 20 13.51 -25.65 19.24
CA SER A 20 14.54 -24.66 18.99
C SER A 20 15.90 -25.18 19.46
N ILE A 21 16.94 -24.88 18.68
CA ILE A 21 18.34 -25.14 19.07
C ILE A 21 18.70 -24.31 20.32
N HIS A 22 18.08 -23.14 20.46
CA HIS A 22 18.15 -22.33 21.67
C HIS A 22 16.94 -22.64 22.55
N ALA A 23 16.95 -23.78 23.24
CA ALA A 23 16.05 -23.99 24.36
C ALA A 23 16.31 -22.83 25.34
N ARG A 24 15.28 -22.03 25.63
CA ARG A 24 15.39 -20.97 26.64
C ARG A 24 15.69 -21.69 27.95
N THR A 25 16.95 -21.72 28.37
CA THR A 25 17.30 -22.14 29.73
C THR A 25 16.45 -21.28 30.65
N SER A 26 15.56 -21.93 31.39
CA SER A 26 14.52 -21.33 32.22
C SER A 26 15.05 -20.35 33.28
N SER A 27 16.37 -20.25 33.45
CA SER A 27 17.05 -19.32 34.35
C SER A 27 17.50 -17.99 33.73
N ALA A 28 17.41 -17.77 32.42
CA ALA A 28 17.81 -16.49 31.82
C ALA A 28 16.68 -15.45 31.91
N ARG A 29 16.39 -14.98 33.13
CA ARG A 29 15.76 -13.66 33.34
C ARG A 29 16.59 -12.62 32.59
N ASN A 30 15.93 -11.70 31.90
CA ASN A 30 16.48 -10.56 31.17
C ASN A 30 17.52 -9.76 31.98
N ARG A 31 18.76 -10.24 32.10
CA ARG A 31 19.90 -9.44 32.54
C ARG A 31 20.48 -8.80 31.29
N ILE A 32 20.20 -7.52 31.11
CA ILE A 32 20.94 -6.65 30.22
C ILE A 32 22.37 -6.58 30.80
N PRO A 33 23.41 -7.12 30.13
CA PRO A 33 24.76 -6.97 30.62
C PRO A 33 25.19 -5.51 30.39
N LYS A 34 25.27 -4.72 31.47
CA LYS A 34 26.06 -3.48 31.48
C LYS A 34 27.54 -3.88 31.41
N SER A 35 28.08 -3.96 30.20
CA SER A 35 29.53 -3.88 29.99
C SER A 35 29.80 -2.85 28.91
N LEU A 36 30.03 -1.62 29.37
CA LEU A 36 30.63 -0.54 28.61
C LEU A 36 32.13 -0.82 28.54
N SER A 37 32.63 -1.33 27.42
CA SER A 37 34.06 -1.40 27.15
C SER A 37 34.30 -1.47 25.63
N THR A 38 34.54 -0.30 25.09
CA THR A 38 35.51 0.06 24.04
C THR A 38 36.28 -1.11 23.40
N GLY A 39 36.19 -1.22 22.07
CA GLY A 39 37.26 -1.81 21.24
C GLY A 39 37.31 -3.33 21.16
N SER A 40 36.31 -3.96 20.54
CA SER A 40 36.44 -5.31 19.99
C SER A 40 35.32 -5.53 18.96
N GLU A 41 35.66 -5.50 17.67
CA GLU A 41 34.80 -5.91 16.57
C GLU A 41 34.54 -7.42 16.66
N THR A 42 33.68 -7.81 17.59
CA THR A 42 33.14 -9.16 17.68
C THR A 42 31.69 -9.09 17.22
N ASN A 43 31.42 -9.75 16.09
CA ASN A 43 30.10 -9.87 15.46
C ASN A 43 29.09 -10.52 16.42
N ARG A 44 28.49 -9.71 17.30
CA ARG A 44 27.38 -10.14 18.15
C ARG A 44 26.13 -10.28 17.28
N PRO A 45 25.46 -11.45 17.28
CA PRO A 45 24.19 -11.61 16.58
C PRO A 45 23.11 -10.80 17.31
N ASN A 46 22.94 -9.55 16.91
CA ASN A 46 21.90 -8.68 17.44
C ASN A 46 20.59 -8.92 16.69
N ARG A 47 19.51 -9.16 17.44
CA ARG A 47 18.16 -9.14 16.86
C ARG A 47 17.87 -7.75 16.33
N ARG A 48 17.20 -7.68 15.17
CA ARG A 48 16.77 -6.40 14.59
C ARG A 48 15.68 -5.81 15.49
N VAL A 49 15.90 -4.57 15.91
CA VAL A 49 14.93 -3.78 16.67
C VAL A 49 14.54 -2.60 15.80
N ASN A 50 13.23 -2.41 15.61
CA ASN A 50 12.72 -1.24 14.92
C ASN A 50 12.74 -0.06 15.88
N TYR A 51 13.46 1.00 15.52
CA TYR A 51 13.57 2.23 16.33
C TYR A 51 12.50 3.28 15.96
N SER A 52 11.56 2.93 15.08
CA SER A 52 10.45 3.80 14.71
C SER A 52 9.42 3.86 15.84
N LEU A 53 9.26 5.04 16.45
CA LEU A 53 8.29 5.28 17.52
C LEU A 53 6.86 4.92 17.06
N ALA A 54 6.47 5.32 15.85
CA ALA A 54 5.16 5.01 15.30
C ALA A 54 4.90 3.50 15.14
N ASP A 55 5.93 2.71 14.78
CA ASP A 55 5.80 1.25 14.72
C ASP A 55 5.65 0.64 16.13
N LEU A 56 6.41 1.14 17.10
CA LEU A 56 6.30 0.70 18.49
C LEU A 56 4.93 1.01 19.09
N GLU A 57 4.43 2.23 18.88
CA GLU A 57 3.09 2.64 19.33
C GLU A 57 1.99 1.82 18.64
N ASN A 58 2.07 1.67 17.31
CA ASN A 58 1.09 0.88 16.56
C ASN A 58 1.03 -0.57 17.03
N ARG A 59 2.17 -1.18 17.38
CA ARG A 59 2.19 -2.52 17.97
C ARG A 59 1.49 -2.52 19.31
N ILE A 60 1.79 -1.60 20.21
CA ILE A 60 1.18 -1.57 21.55
C ILE A 60 -0.34 -1.37 21.49
N TYR A 61 -0.82 -0.42 20.69
CA TYR A 61 -2.24 -0.10 20.62
C TYR A 61 -3.07 -1.14 19.87
N ASN A 62 -2.52 -1.78 18.83
CA ASN A 62 -3.25 -2.78 18.05
C ASN A 62 -3.10 -4.22 18.60
N GLN A 63 -2.07 -4.51 19.40
CA GLN A 63 -1.82 -5.86 19.94
C GLN A 63 -2.85 -6.30 21.00
N ARG A 64 -3.52 -5.36 21.68
CA ARG A 64 -4.55 -5.66 22.69
C ARG A 64 -5.89 -6.13 22.13
N GLY A 65 -6.16 -5.87 20.85
CA GLY A 65 -7.43 -6.28 20.21
C GLY A 65 -7.53 -7.77 19.87
N SER A 66 -6.40 -8.50 19.84
CA SER A 66 -6.32 -9.90 19.43
C SER A 66 -6.21 -10.90 20.59
N SER A 67 -6.18 -10.44 21.84
CA SER A 67 -5.98 -11.27 23.04
C SER A 67 -7.20 -11.39 23.96
N GLN A 68 -8.37 -10.91 23.55
CA GLN A 68 -9.63 -11.08 24.27
C GLN A 68 -10.74 -11.45 23.28
N GLY A 69 -11.24 -12.70 23.36
CA GLY A 69 -12.47 -13.13 22.69
C GLY A 69 -12.26 -13.95 21.41
N ALA A 70 -11.67 -15.14 21.52
CA ALA A 70 -12.05 -16.24 20.65
C ALA A 70 -13.36 -16.79 21.20
N ASP A 71 -14.48 -16.17 20.81
CA ASP A 71 -15.81 -16.73 21.02
C ASP A 71 -16.28 -17.31 19.68
N ASP A 72 -16.58 -18.59 19.74
CA ASP A 72 -16.88 -19.49 18.66
C ASP A 72 -18.34 -19.27 18.25
N THR A 73 -18.59 -18.48 17.20
CA THR A 73 -19.93 -18.39 16.59
C THR A 73 -19.84 -18.13 15.07
N ASP A 74 -20.03 -19.22 14.31
CA ASP A 74 -20.79 -19.30 13.06
C ASP A 74 -20.76 -18.09 12.12
N LYS A 75 -19.69 -17.96 11.32
CA LYS A 75 -19.72 -17.24 10.03
C LYS A 75 -18.93 -17.97 8.96
N ALA A 76 -19.43 -19.13 8.55
CA ALA A 76 -18.84 -19.96 7.52
C ALA A 76 -18.94 -19.40 6.07
N ASP A 77 -19.60 -18.26 5.84
CA ASP A 77 -19.93 -17.77 4.48
C ASP A 77 -19.20 -16.49 4.02
N SER A 78 -18.18 -15.99 4.75
CA SER A 78 -17.47 -14.73 4.38
C SER A 78 -15.95 -14.90 4.13
N TYR A 79 -15.46 -16.12 3.89
CA TYR A 79 -14.01 -16.41 3.80
C TYR A 79 -13.29 -15.88 2.54
N SER A 80 -14.00 -15.27 1.58
CA SER A 80 -13.38 -14.75 0.34
C SER A 80 -13.19 -13.23 0.32
N ALA A 81 -13.87 -12.48 1.19
CA ALA A 81 -13.76 -11.03 1.29
C ALA A 81 -12.62 -10.56 2.23
N GLU A 82 -12.19 -11.41 3.17
CA GLU A 82 -11.23 -11.05 4.23
C GLU A 82 -9.78 -11.54 3.98
N ARG A 83 -9.45 -12.02 2.76
CA ARG A 83 -8.08 -12.52 2.49
C ARG A 83 -7.00 -11.45 2.53
N TYR A 84 -7.37 -10.19 2.32
CA TYR A 84 -6.43 -9.07 2.31
C TYR A 84 -6.86 -8.04 3.35
N THR A 85 -5.89 -7.55 4.12
CA THR A 85 -6.18 -6.49 5.10
C THR A 85 -6.55 -5.21 4.38
N GLN A 86 -7.38 -4.36 5.00
CA GLN A 86 -7.73 -3.07 4.41
C GLN A 86 -6.50 -2.21 4.11
N ALA A 87 -5.46 -2.30 4.94
CA ALA A 87 -4.19 -1.61 4.72
C ALA A 87 -3.46 -2.11 3.46
N GLU A 88 -3.45 -3.42 3.23
CA GLU A 88 -2.87 -4.02 2.02
C GLU A 88 -3.65 -3.64 0.76
N LEU A 89 -4.99 -3.57 0.85
CA LEU A 89 -5.83 -3.11 -0.24
C LEU A 89 -5.55 -1.63 -0.59
N LEU A 90 -5.40 -0.76 0.41
CA LEU A 90 -5.03 0.64 0.20
C LEU A 90 -3.64 0.77 -0.45
N LYS A 91 -2.67 -0.01 0.02
CA LYS A 91 -1.32 -0.06 -0.56
C LYS A 91 -1.38 -0.53 -2.02
N SER A 92 -2.16 -1.56 -2.31
CA SER A 92 -2.37 -2.08 -3.66
C SER A 92 -3.00 -1.04 -4.58
N ASN A 93 -4.08 -0.38 -4.15
CA ASN A 93 -4.78 0.63 -4.95
C ASN A 93 -3.91 1.86 -5.22
N LYS A 94 -3.14 2.32 -4.23
CA LYS A 94 -2.19 3.43 -4.42
C LYS A 94 -1.14 3.06 -5.47
N ARG A 95 -0.50 1.90 -5.31
CA ARG A 95 0.51 1.42 -6.26
C ARG A 95 -0.07 1.21 -7.66
N PHE A 96 -1.30 0.73 -7.76
CA PHE A 96 -2.01 0.59 -9.03
C PHE A 96 -2.17 1.94 -9.73
N MET A 97 -2.63 2.97 -9.02
CA MET A 97 -2.77 4.31 -9.59
C MET A 97 -1.42 4.96 -9.92
N GLU A 98 -0.37 4.72 -9.13
CA GLU A 98 0.99 5.20 -9.45
C GLU A 98 1.55 4.55 -10.74
N LEU A 99 1.26 3.27 -10.97
CA LEU A 99 1.65 2.59 -12.21
C LEU A 99 0.80 3.02 -13.42
N ASP A 100 -0.43 3.48 -13.18
CA ASP A 100 -1.33 4.02 -14.21
C ASP A 100 -0.97 5.47 -14.61
N THR A 101 -0.20 6.20 -13.78
CA THR A 101 0.29 7.53 -14.14
C THR A 101 1.42 7.49 -15.17
N GLU A 102 1.23 8.17 -16.29
CA GLU A 102 2.23 8.25 -17.37
C GLU A 102 3.42 9.16 -17.03
N ASN A 103 3.16 10.24 -16.30
CA ASN A 103 4.13 11.29 -16.02
C ASN A 103 4.54 11.30 -14.54
N PHE A 104 5.85 11.33 -14.30
CA PHE A 104 6.42 11.30 -12.95
C PHE A 104 6.02 12.53 -12.11
N GLY A 105 5.75 13.66 -12.76
CA GLY A 105 5.28 14.88 -12.10
C GLY A 105 3.90 14.75 -11.45
N ASP A 106 3.08 13.84 -11.96
CA ASP A 106 1.66 13.68 -11.60
C ASP A 106 1.45 12.55 -10.57
N ALA A 107 2.44 11.68 -10.38
CA ALA A 107 2.43 10.64 -9.35
C ALA A 107 2.22 11.20 -7.92
N ARG A 108 2.59 12.47 -7.67
CA ARG A 108 2.38 13.14 -6.39
C ARG A 108 0.92 13.47 -6.09
N ASP A 109 0.09 13.57 -7.12
CA ASP A 109 -1.33 13.92 -7.01
C ASP A 109 -2.22 12.68 -6.82
N VAL A 110 -1.66 11.47 -7.01
CA VAL A 110 -2.34 10.19 -6.86
C VAL A 110 -3.03 10.02 -5.50
N PRO A 111 -2.39 10.28 -4.34
CA PRO A 111 -3.06 10.10 -3.05
C PRO A 111 -4.27 11.03 -2.87
N TYR A 112 -4.24 12.22 -3.46
CA TYR A 112 -5.35 13.16 -3.41
C TYR A 112 -6.52 12.69 -4.28
N LEU A 113 -6.26 12.21 -5.50
CA LEU A 113 -7.29 11.64 -6.36
C LEU A 113 -7.88 10.37 -5.74
N MET A 114 -7.03 9.49 -5.19
CA MET A 114 -7.46 8.28 -4.48
C MET A 114 -8.34 8.61 -3.28
N SER A 115 -8.00 9.66 -2.52
CA SER A 115 -8.85 10.17 -1.43
C SER A 115 -10.22 10.62 -1.95
N ALA A 116 -10.25 11.36 -3.05
CA ALA A 116 -11.48 11.79 -3.69
C ALA A 116 -12.33 10.62 -4.25
N LEU A 117 -11.72 9.51 -4.68
CA LEU A 117 -12.46 8.36 -5.19
C LEU A 117 -12.99 7.46 -4.05
N THR A 118 -12.13 7.15 -3.09
CA THR A 118 -12.43 6.21 -1.99
C THR A 118 -13.15 6.85 -0.81
N GLY A 119 -13.14 8.18 -0.70
CA GLY A 119 -13.66 8.90 0.47
C GLY A 119 -12.80 8.76 1.73
N ILE A 120 -11.63 8.10 1.63
CA ILE A 120 -10.69 7.93 2.74
C ILE A 120 -9.76 9.14 2.77
N ASN A 121 -9.50 9.67 3.97
CA ASN A 121 -8.59 10.81 4.14
C ASN A 121 -7.20 10.51 3.55
N LYS A 122 -6.65 11.48 2.81
CA LYS A 122 -5.31 11.40 2.22
C LYS A 122 -4.25 10.95 3.23
N ASP A 123 -4.26 11.49 4.44
CA ASP A 123 -3.25 11.18 5.46
C ASP A 123 -3.27 9.69 5.86
N ARG A 124 -4.46 9.09 5.91
CA ARG A 124 -4.60 7.65 6.19
C ARG A 124 -4.11 6.78 5.02
N ILE A 125 -4.28 7.26 3.79
CA ILE A 125 -3.77 6.60 2.57
C ILE A 125 -2.24 6.65 2.56
N ASP A 126 -1.65 7.80 2.89
CA ASP A 126 -0.20 7.96 2.93
C ASP A 126 0.42 7.15 4.08
N GLN A 127 -0.23 7.07 5.25
CA GLN A 127 0.21 6.22 6.36
C GLN A 127 0.15 4.72 6.05
N ALA A 128 -0.86 4.25 5.32
CA ALA A 128 -0.94 2.84 4.90
C ALA A 128 0.18 2.46 3.89
N ALA A 129 0.81 3.45 3.26
CA ALA A 129 1.75 3.26 2.16
C ALA A 129 3.24 3.31 2.56
N THR A 130 3.59 3.81 3.75
CA THR A 130 4.98 4.05 4.17
C THR A 130 5.83 2.79 4.40
N GLY A 131 5.30 1.59 4.15
CA GLY A 131 6.06 0.34 4.08
C GLY A 131 6.90 0.15 2.81
N ILE A 132 7.25 1.23 2.09
CA ILE A 132 8.22 1.23 0.98
C ILE A 132 9.27 2.29 1.30
N SER A 133 10.42 1.81 1.76
CA SER A 133 11.66 2.57 1.89
C SER A 133 12.11 3.08 0.51
N GLY A 134 12.05 4.39 0.31
CA GLY A 134 12.47 5.03 -0.93
C GLY A 134 12.31 6.54 -0.89
N GLY A 135 13.01 7.20 0.03
CA GLY A 135 13.14 8.65 0.07
C GLY A 135 11.93 9.37 0.64
N ALA A 136 12.12 10.02 1.78
CA ALA A 136 11.30 11.15 2.17
C ALA A 136 11.47 12.23 1.09
N VAL A 137 10.66 12.18 0.03
CA VAL A 137 10.39 13.38 -0.75
C VAL A 137 9.71 14.32 0.24
N PRO A 138 10.29 15.48 0.53
CA PRO A 138 9.72 16.39 1.51
C PRO A 138 8.28 16.64 1.09
N THR A 139 7.37 16.47 2.05
CA THR A 139 5.99 16.91 2.01
C THR A 139 6.01 18.43 1.89
N GLN A 140 6.36 18.92 0.70
CA GLN A 140 6.10 20.29 0.32
C GLN A 140 4.60 20.35 0.10
N SER A 141 3.93 20.92 1.08
CA SER A 141 2.61 21.54 1.01
C SER A 141 2.61 22.69 -0.01
N SER A 142 3.03 22.44 -1.25
CA SER A 142 3.10 23.44 -2.31
C SER A 142 1.91 23.32 -3.25
N SER A 143 0.87 24.07 -2.89
CA SER A 143 -0.01 24.77 -3.83
C SER A 143 -0.48 24.01 -5.08
N ASN A 144 -1.46 23.11 -4.90
CA ASN A 144 -2.32 22.56 -5.97
C ASN A 144 -2.99 23.64 -6.87
N ARG A 145 -2.91 24.92 -6.51
CA ARG A 145 -3.44 26.04 -7.30
C ARG A 145 -2.56 26.43 -8.49
N ALA A 146 -1.26 26.08 -8.51
CA ALA A 146 -0.35 26.56 -9.55
C ALA A 146 -0.30 25.68 -10.82
N ARG A 147 -0.60 24.37 -10.71
CA ARG A 147 -0.48 23.41 -11.83
C ARG A 147 -1.73 23.24 -12.71
N ASN A 148 -2.91 23.67 -12.22
CA ASN A 148 -4.14 23.66 -13.03
C ASN A 148 -4.21 24.79 -14.08
N LYS A 149 -3.12 25.52 -14.28
CA LYS A 149 -2.98 26.40 -15.44
C LYS A 149 -2.54 25.54 -16.63
N PHE A 150 -3.49 24.84 -17.23
CA PHE A 150 -3.31 24.39 -18.60
C PHE A 150 -3.23 25.64 -19.49
N GLU A 151 -2.02 26.15 -19.65
CA GLU A 151 -1.74 27.22 -20.59
C GLU A 151 -1.60 26.59 -21.97
N LEU A 152 -2.71 26.60 -22.71
CA LEU A 152 -2.70 26.24 -24.12
C LEU A 152 -1.66 27.13 -24.81
N PRO A 153 -0.56 26.56 -25.37
CA PRO A 153 0.47 27.37 -25.99
C PRO A 153 -0.13 28.25 -27.09
N LYS A 154 0.13 29.57 -27.04
CA LYS A 154 -0.46 30.55 -27.98
C LYS A 154 -0.11 30.23 -29.45
N ASN A 155 1.03 29.58 -29.67
CA ASN A 155 1.50 29.07 -30.96
C ASN A 155 0.68 27.88 -31.49
N MET A 156 -0.08 27.16 -30.65
CA MET A 156 -1.00 26.12 -31.13
C MET A 156 -2.04 26.71 -32.09
N GLN A 157 -2.38 27.99 -31.90
CA GLN A 157 -3.29 28.66 -32.81
C GLN A 157 -2.72 28.87 -34.22
N MET A 158 -1.39 28.93 -34.33
CA MET A 158 -0.69 29.10 -35.60
C MET A 158 -0.61 27.77 -36.37
N MET A 159 -0.62 26.63 -35.67
CA MET A 159 -0.61 25.30 -36.29
C MET A 159 -1.91 24.99 -37.05
N TYR A 160 -3.06 25.53 -36.61
CA TYR A 160 -4.34 25.28 -37.28
C TYR A 160 -4.70 26.32 -38.36
N ARG A 161 -3.97 27.45 -38.43
CA ARG A 161 -4.28 28.58 -39.34
C ARG A 161 -4.08 28.28 -40.83
N CYS A 162 -3.54 27.12 -41.19
CA CYS A 162 -3.41 26.66 -42.57
C CYS A 162 -4.77 26.42 -43.25
N THR A 163 -5.86 26.35 -42.49
CA THR A 163 -7.24 26.27 -43.02
C THR A 163 -8.02 27.52 -42.62
N ARG A 164 -8.78 28.08 -43.56
CA ARG A 164 -9.53 29.33 -43.40
C ARG A 164 -10.39 29.27 -42.13
N PRO A 165 -10.19 30.14 -41.13
CA PRO A 165 -10.95 30.07 -39.89
C PRO A 165 -12.44 30.36 -40.16
N PRO A 166 -13.37 29.62 -39.52
CA PRO A 166 -14.80 29.83 -39.70
C PRO A 166 -15.21 31.24 -39.22
N ILE A 167 -16.16 31.86 -39.93
CA ILE A 167 -16.65 33.21 -39.63
C ILE A 167 -17.37 33.20 -38.27
N PRO A 168 -16.89 33.96 -37.26
CA PRO A 168 -17.51 33.94 -35.94
C PRO A 168 -18.80 34.76 -35.93
N LYS A 169 -19.96 34.08 -35.95
CA LYS A 169 -21.26 34.71 -35.66
C LYS A 169 -21.51 34.65 -34.15
N ARG A 170 -21.29 35.75 -33.43
CA ARG A 170 -21.54 35.84 -31.98
C ARG A 170 -22.76 36.70 -31.70
N LYS A 171 -23.73 36.17 -30.96
CA LYS A 171 -24.82 36.93 -30.34
C LYS A 171 -24.54 37.01 -28.83
N ASN A 172 -24.97 38.04 -28.12
CA ASN A 172 -24.85 38.05 -26.66
C ASN A 172 -26.12 37.45 -26.05
N THR A 173 -26.01 36.24 -25.52
CA THR A 173 -27.10 35.52 -24.84
C THR A 173 -26.54 34.84 -23.59
N ASN A 174 -27.41 34.55 -22.60
CA ASN A 174 -27.01 33.82 -21.39
C ASN A 174 -26.41 32.43 -21.71
N ARG A 175 -26.87 31.79 -22.80
CA ARG A 175 -26.29 30.55 -23.31
C ARG A 175 -24.84 30.73 -23.75
N ILE A 176 -24.50 31.88 -24.33
CA ILE A 176 -23.13 32.19 -24.75
C ILE A 176 -22.24 32.55 -23.56
N VAL A 177 -22.79 33.12 -22.48
CA VAL A 177 -22.07 33.28 -21.21
C VAL A 177 -21.77 31.92 -20.57
N ALA A 178 -22.75 31.02 -20.54
CA ALA A 178 -22.55 29.64 -20.06
C ALA A 178 -21.51 28.90 -20.92
N LEU A 179 -21.60 29.00 -22.25
CA LEU A 179 -20.60 28.43 -23.17
C LEU A 179 -19.19 28.98 -22.93
N LYS A 180 -19.04 30.29 -22.70
CA LYS A 180 -17.73 30.86 -22.35
C LYS A 180 -17.21 30.26 -21.05
N LYS A 181 -18.05 30.13 -20.03
CA LYS A 181 -17.68 29.55 -18.73
C LYS A 181 -17.31 28.07 -18.84
N THR A 182 -18.01 27.29 -19.66
CA THR A 182 -17.71 25.86 -19.88
C THR A 182 -16.42 25.69 -20.68
N LEU A 183 -16.22 26.45 -21.76
CA LEU A 183 -15.03 26.38 -22.61
C LEU A 183 -13.77 26.89 -21.89
N SER A 184 -13.91 27.84 -20.95
CA SER A 184 -12.79 28.36 -20.16
C SER A 184 -12.56 27.60 -18.85
N SER A 185 -13.23 26.46 -18.62
CA SER A 185 -13.05 25.71 -17.38
C SER A 185 -11.61 25.18 -17.28
N ARG A 186 -11.01 25.37 -16.10
CA ARG A 186 -9.68 24.84 -15.73
C ARG A 186 -9.73 24.03 -14.45
N ARG A 187 -10.91 23.46 -14.16
CA ARG A 187 -11.15 22.71 -12.92
C ARG A 187 -10.62 21.27 -13.07
N PRO A 188 -9.91 20.73 -12.07
CA PRO A 188 -9.51 19.33 -12.07
C PRO A 188 -10.73 18.42 -11.86
N LEU A 189 -10.58 17.13 -12.18
CA LEU A 189 -11.64 16.12 -12.01
C LEU A 189 -12.17 16.07 -10.56
N SER A 190 -11.29 16.18 -9.56
CA SER A 190 -11.70 16.19 -8.14
C SER A 190 -12.75 17.25 -7.83
N SER A 191 -12.64 18.44 -8.42
CA SER A 191 -13.62 19.53 -8.23
C SER A 191 -15.00 19.20 -8.79
N TYR A 192 -15.07 18.33 -9.81
CA TYR A 192 -16.34 17.86 -10.35
C TYR A 192 -16.92 16.74 -9.48
N LEU A 193 -16.07 15.88 -8.92
CA LEU A 193 -16.48 14.81 -7.99
C LEU A 193 -17.07 15.36 -6.69
N ASP A 194 -16.56 16.50 -6.20
CA ASP A 194 -17.10 17.18 -5.02
C ASP A 194 -18.45 17.86 -5.28
N ALA A 195 -18.74 18.21 -6.54
CA ALA A 195 -20.00 18.85 -6.94
C ALA A 195 -21.10 17.84 -7.33
N LEU A 196 -20.76 16.56 -7.46
CA LEU A 196 -21.69 15.48 -7.79
C LEU A 196 -22.50 15.07 -6.56
N ASP A 197 -23.78 14.76 -6.78
CA ASP A 197 -24.64 14.21 -5.73
C ASP A 197 -24.14 12.84 -5.26
N HIS A 198 -24.36 12.53 -3.98
CA HIS A 198 -23.86 11.32 -3.35
C HIS A 198 -24.43 10.04 -4.00
N VAL A 199 -25.69 10.07 -4.41
CA VAL A 199 -26.35 8.95 -5.09
C VAL A 199 -25.69 8.68 -6.45
N ASN A 200 -25.52 9.72 -7.26
CA ASN A 200 -24.87 9.59 -8.57
C ASN A 200 -23.43 9.13 -8.44
N ARG A 201 -22.69 9.65 -7.44
CA ARG A 201 -21.32 9.22 -7.16
C ARG A 201 -21.25 7.74 -6.77
N SER A 202 -22.17 7.27 -5.93
CA SER A 202 -22.27 5.86 -5.53
C SER A 202 -22.58 4.94 -6.72
N ILE A 203 -23.52 5.33 -7.59
CA ILE A 203 -23.87 4.55 -8.78
C ILE A 203 -22.68 4.44 -9.74
N ILE A 204 -21.99 5.56 -10.00
CA ILE A 204 -20.88 5.60 -10.95
C ILE A 204 -19.65 4.85 -10.44
N TYR A 205 -19.27 5.02 -9.17
CA TYR A 205 -17.99 4.50 -8.66
C TYR A 205 -18.11 3.24 -7.82
N ASN A 206 -19.17 3.06 -7.04
CA ASN A 206 -19.28 1.96 -6.08
C ASN A 206 -20.11 0.79 -6.59
N ASN A 207 -21.02 1.01 -7.56
CA ASN A 207 -21.91 -0.04 -8.06
C ASN A 207 -21.40 -0.77 -9.31
N VAL A 208 -20.37 -0.24 -9.96
CA VAL A 208 -19.80 -0.82 -11.18
C VAL A 208 -18.91 -2.03 -10.88
N TYR A 209 -18.23 -2.05 -9.73
CA TYR A 209 -17.36 -3.15 -9.35
C TYR A 209 -18.15 -4.39 -8.91
N ASN A 210 -17.56 -5.57 -9.18
CA ASN A 210 -18.17 -6.85 -8.84
C ASN A 210 -18.24 -7.05 -7.32
N LYS A 211 -19.44 -7.26 -6.80
CA LYS A 211 -19.71 -7.47 -5.37
C LYS A 211 -19.77 -8.96 -4.98
N LYS A 212 -19.98 -9.86 -5.94
CA LYS A 212 -20.25 -11.29 -5.68
C LYS A 212 -19.01 -12.16 -5.88
N PHE A 213 -18.23 -11.88 -6.93
CA PHE A 213 -17.07 -12.69 -7.27
C PHE A 213 -15.79 -11.88 -7.07
N THR A 214 -15.06 -12.19 -5.99
CA THR A 214 -13.75 -11.61 -5.72
C THR A 214 -12.64 -12.32 -6.49
N LYS A 215 -12.76 -13.65 -6.65
CA LYS A 215 -11.78 -14.46 -7.37
C LYS A 215 -12.41 -15.77 -7.85
N VAL A 216 -12.29 -16.02 -9.15
CA VAL A 216 -12.76 -17.27 -9.78
C VAL A 216 -11.59 -18.14 -10.24
N LEU A 217 -10.53 -17.52 -10.76
CA LEU A 217 -9.35 -18.22 -11.25
C LEU A 217 -8.37 -18.56 -10.12
N PRO A 218 -7.60 -19.67 -10.23
CA PRO A 218 -6.56 -20.00 -9.25
C PRO A 218 -5.50 -18.88 -9.18
N VAL A 219 -4.95 -18.59 -8.00
CA VAL A 219 -3.78 -17.67 -7.95
C VAL A 219 -2.53 -18.46 -8.21
N VAL A 220 -1.69 -17.88 -9.06
CA VAL A 220 -0.34 -18.34 -9.28
C VAL A 220 0.58 -17.48 -8.44
N THR A 221 1.33 -18.11 -7.53
CA THR A 221 2.42 -17.47 -6.82
C THR A 221 3.70 -17.65 -7.62
N VAL A 222 4.45 -16.56 -7.81
CA VAL A 222 5.67 -16.55 -8.62
C VAL A 222 6.78 -15.80 -7.89
N CYS A 223 8.02 -16.02 -8.30
CA CYS A 223 9.16 -15.27 -7.79
C CYS A 223 9.03 -13.78 -8.14
N SER A 224 9.23 -12.90 -7.14
CA SER A 224 9.15 -11.44 -7.31
C SER A 224 10.27 -10.84 -8.19
N ILE A 225 11.30 -11.61 -8.51
CA ILE A 225 12.46 -11.17 -9.30
C ILE A 225 12.35 -11.62 -10.76
N CYS A 226 12.15 -12.92 -11.00
CA CYS A 226 12.20 -13.50 -12.35
C CYS A 226 10.87 -14.10 -12.83
N GLY A 227 9.82 -14.13 -12.00
CA GLY A 227 8.53 -14.74 -12.36
C GLY A 227 8.53 -16.27 -12.43
N GLY A 228 9.62 -16.95 -12.03
CA GLY A 228 9.66 -18.41 -11.97
C GLY A 228 8.72 -18.98 -10.91
N TYR A 229 8.09 -20.13 -11.20
CA TYR A 229 7.16 -20.83 -10.31
C TYR A 229 7.78 -22.08 -9.65
N ARG A 230 8.98 -22.49 -10.06
CA ARG A 230 9.67 -23.67 -9.50
C ARG A 230 10.43 -23.29 -8.23
N SER A 231 10.40 -24.16 -7.21
CA SER A 231 11.17 -24.03 -5.96
C SER A 231 10.96 -22.70 -5.22
N LEU A 232 9.71 -22.32 -4.97
CA LEU A 232 9.37 -21.08 -4.26
C LEU A 232 9.65 -21.21 -2.76
N SER A 233 10.49 -20.33 -2.23
CA SER A 233 10.71 -20.11 -0.79
C SER A 233 10.37 -18.67 -0.41
N SER A 234 9.98 -18.43 0.83
CA SER A 234 9.71 -17.08 1.34
C SER A 234 10.92 -16.48 2.05
N CYS A 235 11.21 -15.21 1.77
CA CYS A 235 12.23 -14.46 2.49
C CYS A 235 11.87 -14.34 3.98
N VAL A 236 12.84 -14.58 4.87
CA VAL A 236 12.63 -14.53 6.32
C VAL A 236 12.25 -13.12 6.81
N LYS A 237 12.70 -12.07 6.10
CA LYS A 237 12.51 -10.67 6.53
C LYS A 237 11.17 -10.10 6.06
N CYS A 238 10.89 -10.18 4.76
CA CYS A 238 9.72 -9.54 4.15
C CYS A 238 8.67 -10.54 3.61
N MET A 239 8.91 -11.85 3.72
CA MET A 239 8.02 -12.93 3.25
C MET A 239 7.80 -13.02 1.73
N ASP A 240 8.52 -12.22 0.93
CA ASP A 240 8.52 -12.29 -0.53
C ASP A 240 8.95 -13.65 -1.07
N LYS A 241 8.35 -14.07 -2.19
CA LYS A 241 8.65 -15.37 -2.82
C LYS A 241 9.87 -15.30 -3.74
N ILE A 242 10.82 -16.20 -3.54
CA ILE A 242 12.12 -16.26 -4.21
C ILE A 242 12.37 -17.69 -4.69
N CYS A 243 12.86 -17.88 -5.90
CA CYS A 243 13.05 -19.22 -6.48
C CYS A 243 14.50 -19.72 -6.51
N SER A 244 15.49 -18.83 -6.37
CA SER A 244 16.91 -19.18 -6.52
C SER A 244 17.81 -18.32 -5.65
N LEU A 245 19.04 -18.79 -5.41
CA LEU A 245 20.06 -18.04 -4.67
C LEU A 245 20.45 -16.73 -5.36
N LYS A 246 20.49 -16.69 -6.70
CA LYS A 246 20.76 -15.45 -7.45
C LYS A 246 19.64 -14.42 -7.27
N CYS A 247 18.39 -14.88 -7.22
CA CYS A 247 17.26 -14.01 -6.89
C CYS A 247 17.32 -13.55 -5.44
N TYR A 248 17.81 -14.39 -4.53
CA TYR A 248 17.97 -14.05 -3.11
C TYR A 248 19.01 -12.95 -2.89
N THR A 249 20.17 -13.02 -3.56
CA THR A 249 21.21 -11.98 -3.45
C THR A 249 20.70 -10.63 -3.99
N LEU A 250 20.12 -10.62 -5.19
CA LEU A 250 19.53 -9.41 -5.78
C LEU A 250 18.38 -8.84 -4.93
N HIS A 251 17.57 -9.70 -4.33
CA HIS A 251 16.50 -9.30 -3.44
C HIS A 251 17.05 -8.59 -2.19
N ASN A 252 18.08 -9.17 -1.55
CA ASN A 252 18.71 -8.57 -0.38
C ASN A 252 19.34 -7.21 -0.65
N GLU A 253 19.83 -6.97 -1.86
CA GLU A 253 20.46 -5.71 -2.26
C GLU A 253 19.45 -4.61 -2.59
N THR A 254 18.36 -4.94 -3.30
CA THR A 254 17.50 -3.91 -3.93
C THR A 254 16.07 -3.84 -3.43
N ARG A 255 15.53 -4.94 -2.88
CA ARG A 255 14.08 -5.07 -2.60
C ARG A 255 13.74 -5.45 -1.18
N CYS A 256 14.69 -5.97 -0.40
CA CYS A 256 14.47 -6.36 0.98
C CYS A 256 14.46 -5.13 1.90
N SER A 257 13.33 -4.43 1.96
CA SER A 257 13.07 -3.42 2.97
C SER A 257 12.80 -4.08 4.33
N SER A 258 13.47 -3.61 5.38
CA SER A 258 13.28 -4.03 6.78
C SER A 258 11.92 -3.65 7.34
#